data_AF-A0A1H6WCM1-F1
#
_entry.id   AF-A0A1H6WCM1-F1
#
_cell.length_a   1.000
_cell.length_b   1.000
_cell.length_c   1.000
_cell.angle_alpha   90.00
_cell.angle_beta   90.00
_cell.angle_gamma   90.00
#
_symmetry.space_group_name_H-M   'P 1'
#
loop_
_entity.id
_entity.type
_entity.pdbx_description
1 polymer ?
#
loop_
_entity_poly.entity_id
_entity_poly.type
_entity_poly.pdbx_seq_one_letter_code
_entity_poly.pdbx_strand_id
1 'polypeptide(L)'
;MAPAIVHFTAGFVTVLMILWLLPITRYRLTGAFLGGVWALLPDMRKIVDGDLAANLEALHDSGVADLFFFHHMLDQPFVRENFIVFVFLSLAALGVSFLLYDWRFGQRTPPVRLFGSSTDPSRTKSE
;
A
#
# COMPACT_ATOMS: atom_id res chain seq x y z
N MET A 1 9.86 -16.85 -2.97
CA MET A 1 10.18 -15.50 -2.49
C MET A 1 10.21 -14.55 -3.66
N ALA A 2 9.03 -14.06 -4.03
CA ALA A 2 8.92 -12.83 -4.81
C ALA A 2 9.63 -11.69 -4.06
N PRO A 3 10.10 -10.65 -4.76
CA PRO A 3 10.75 -9.54 -4.10
C PRO A 3 9.80 -8.82 -3.15
N ALA A 4 10.34 -8.25 -2.07
CA ALA A 4 9.59 -7.49 -1.07
C ALA A 4 8.71 -6.39 -1.71
N ILE A 5 9.18 -5.75 -2.78
CA ILE A 5 8.39 -4.75 -3.51
C ILE A 5 7.09 -5.34 -4.07
N VAL A 6 7.11 -6.57 -4.61
CA VAL A 6 5.93 -7.24 -5.17
C VAL A 6 4.93 -7.53 -4.05
N HIS A 7 5.39 -8.09 -2.92
CA HIS A 7 4.55 -8.33 -1.74
C HIS A 7 3.92 -7.04 -1.20
N PHE A 8 4.73 -6.00 -1.00
CA PHE A 8 4.25 -4.71 -0.53
C PHE A 8 3.18 -4.13 -1.47
N THR A 9 3.44 -4.13 -2.78
CA THR A 9 2.48 -3.62 -3.77
C THR A 9 1.20 -4.45 -3.83
N ALA A 10 1.27 -5.77 -3.69
CA ALA A 10 0.10 -6.64 -3.66
C ALA A 10 -0.79 -6.32 -2.46
N GLY A 11 -0.22 -6.18 -1.26
CA GLY A 11 -0.96 -5.77 -0.07
C GLY A 11 -1.54 -4.37 -0.17
N PHE A 12 -0.75 -3.41 -0.67
CA PHE A 12 -1.20 -2.04 -0.87
C PHE A 12 -2.39 -1.95 -1.80
N VAL A 13 -2.27 -2.53 -3.00
CA VAL A 13 -3.32 -2.48 -4.03
C VAL A 13 -4.58 -3.20 -3.54
N THR A 14 -4.44 -4.37 -2.92
CA THR A 14 -5.61 -5.12 -2.45
C THR A 14 -6.37 -4.36 -1.36
N VAL A 15 -5.68 -3.82 -0.35
CA VAL A 15 -6.36 -3.02 0.69
C VAL A 15 -6.93 -1.74 0.11
N LEU A 16 -6.22 -1.08 -0.80
CA LEU A 16 -6.77 0.12 -1.45
C LEU A 16 -8.05 -0.21 -2.23
N MET A 17 -8.11 -1.34 -2.94
CA MET A 17 -9.33 -1.79 -3.62
C MET A 17 -10.47 -2.11 -2.65
N ILE A 18 -10.19 -2.77 -1.52
CA ILE A 18 -11.22 -3.01 -0.48
C ILE A 18 -11.74 -1.67 0.08
N LEU A 19 -10.82 -0.79 0.49
CA LEU A 19 -11.16 0.54 1.01
C LEU A 19 -11.81 1.43 -0.05
N TRP A 20 -11.58 1.14 -1.33
CA TRP A 20 -12.26 1.80 -2.43
C TRP A 20 -13.77 1.59 -2.31
N LEU A 21 -14.18 0.32 -2.17
CA LEU A 21 -15.57 -0.14 -2.17
C LEU A 21 -16.32 0.28 -0.89
N LEU A 22 -15.60 0.48 0.20
CA LEU A 22 -16.18 0.88 1.48
C LEU A 22 -16.50 2.39 1.53
N PRO A 23 -17.51 2.82 2.29
CA PRO A 23 -17.84 4.25 2.48
C PRO A 23 -16.84 4.99 3.39
N ILE A 24 -15.65 4.42 3.63
CA ILE A 24 -14.58 5.02 4.43
C ILE A 24 -13.93 6.12 3.59
N THR A 25 -14.06 7.39 3.94
CA THR A 25 -13.51 8.50 3.12
C THR A 25 -12.16 9.01 3.61
N ARG A 26 -11.77 8.68 4.85
CA ARG A 26 -10.52 9.12 5.48
C ARG A 26 -9.49 8.00 5.54
N TYR A 27 -8.21 8.35 5.51
CA TYR A 27 -7.07 7.44 5.71
C TYR A 27 -6.98 6.24 4.75
N ARG A 28 -7.60 6.31 3.56
CA ARG A 28 -7.55 5.22 2.57
C ARG A 28 -6.11 4.83 2.20
N LEU A 29 -5.27 5.83 1.91
CA LEU A 29 -3.87 5.60 1.57
C LEU A 29 -3.06 5.10 2.76
N THR A 30 -3.37 5.55 3.99
CA THR A 30 -2.75 5.03 5.21
C THR A 30 -3.12 3.57 5.42
N GLY A 31 -4.40 3.21 5.25
CA GLY A 31 -4.86 1.83 5.32
C GLY A 31 -4.22 0.95 4.25
N ALA A 32 -4.13 1.44 3.02
CA ALA A 32 -3.42 0.76 1.93
C ALA A 32 -1.93 0.56 2.27
N PHE A 33 -1.25 1.58 2.79
CA PHE A 33 0.12 1.46 3.26
C PHE A 33 0.28 0.39 4.34
N LEU A 34 -0.61 0.36 5.34
CA LEU A 34 -0.64 -0.69 6.36
C LEU A 34 -0.88 -2.08 5.75
N GLY A 35 -1.71 -2.18 4.70
CA GLY A 35 -1.88 -3.40 3.92
C GLY A 35 -0.59 -3.88 3.25
N GLY A 36 0.17 -2.96 2.67
CA GLY A 36 1.49 -3.28 2.10
C GLY A 36 2.49 -3.73 3.16
N VAL A 37 2.54 -3.07 4.32
CA VAL A 37 3.37 -3.49 5.46
C VAL A 37 2.94 -4.85 5.99
N TRP A 38 1.62 -5.09 6.09
CA TRP A 38 1.07 -6.38 6.49
C TRP A 38 1.55 -7.50 5.58
N ALA A 39 1.52 -7.31 4.25
CA ALA A 39 1.99 -8.30 3.27
C ALA A 39 3.47 -8.73 3.42
N LEU A 40 4.30 -7.90 4.08
CA LEU A 40 5.71 -8.18 4.31
C LEU A 40 5.97 -9.01 5.58
N LEU A 41 4.96 -9.20 6.44
CA LEU A 41 5.15 -9.81 7.76
C LEU A 41 5.80 -11.20 7.70
N PRO A 42 5.36 -12.14 6.82
CA PRO A 42 5.99 -13.46 6.76
C PRO A 42 7.45 -13.43 6.27
N ASP A 43 7.82 -12.36 5.55
CA ASP A 43 9.17 -12.15 5.03
C ASP A 43 10.14 -11.58 6.08
N MET A 44 9.64 -11.11 7.23
CA MET A 44 10.46 -10.57 8.32
C MET A 44 11.39 -11.61 8.97
N ARG A 45 11.13 -12.90 8.78
CA ARG A 45 12.02 -13.97 9.27
C ARG A 45 13.46 -13.86 8.76
N LYS A 46 13.68 -13.15 7.65
CA LYS A 46 15.02 -12.92 7.06
C LYS A 46 15.88 -11.95 7.86
N ILE A 47 15.27 -11.16 8.76
CA ILE A 47 15.93 -10.07 9.48
C ILE A 47 15.78 -10.18 11.00
N VAL A 48 15.08 -11.21 11.48
CA VAL A 48 14.84 -11.48 12.90
C VAL A 48 15.43 -12.84 13.25
N ASP A 49 15.95 -12.97 14.47
CA ASP A 49 16.57 -14.20 14.96
C ASP A 49 15.75 -14.86 16.09
N GLY A 50 16.12 -16.09 16.45
CA GLY A 50 15.59 -16.83 17.59
C GLY A 50 14.17 -17.38 17.37
N ASP A 51 13.40 -17.52 18.46
CA ASP A 51 12.07 -18.13 18.44
C ASP A 51 11.08 -17.38 17.53
N LEU A 52 11.25 -16.06 17.39
CA LEU A 52 10.42 -15.25 16.49
C LEU A 52 10.66 -15.59 15.03
N ALA A 53 11.89 -15.90 14.63
CA ALA A 53 12.21 -16.35 13.27
C ALA A 53 11.54 -17.69 12.96
N ALA A 54 11.61 -18.64 13.91
CA ALA A 54 10.98 -19.95 13.77
C ALA A 54 9.45 -19.86 13.65
N ASN A 55 8.82 -18.99 14.44
CA ASN A 55 7.38 -18.73 14.35
C ASN A 55 6.99 -18.07 13.03
N LEU A 56 7.80 -17.15 12.52
CA LEU A 56 7.56 -16.49 11.24
C LEU A 56 7.77 -17.44 10.04
N GLU A 57 8.73 -18.37 10.11
CA GLU A 57 8.88 -19.43 9.11
C GLU A 57 7.67 -20.37 9.12
N ALA A 58 7.22 -20.81 10.31
CA ALA A 58 6.03 -21.64 10.43
C ALA A 58 4.77 -20.93 9.91
N LEU A 59 4.66 -19.62 10.15
CA LEU A 59 3.59 -18.80 9.57
C LEU A 59 3.72 -18.72 8.05
N HIS A 60 4.93 -18.43 7.54
CA HIS A 60 5.22 -18.32 6.13
C HIS A 60 4.87 -19.59 5.36
N ASP A 61 5.20 -20.76 5.90
CA ASP A 61 4.97 -22.06 5.24
C ASP A 61 3.53 -22.59 5.41
N SER A 62 2.70 -21.89 6.20
CA SER A 62 1.32 -22.29 6.45
C SER A 62 0.35 -21.69 5.43
N GLY A 63 -0.76 -22.37 5.10
CA GLY A 63 -1.81 -21.79 4.25
C GLY A 63 -2.40 -20.47 4.78
N VAL A 64 -2.18 -20.13 6.05
CA VAL A 64 -2.57 -18.84 6.65
C VAL A 64 -1.75 -17.68 6.06
N ALA A 65 -0.56 -17.93 5.49
CA ALA A 65 0.23 -16.91 4.84
C ALA A 65 -0.53 -16.24 3.67
N ASP A 66 -1.53 -16.89 3.08
CA ASP A 66 -2.35 -16.27 2.02
C ASP A 66 -3.25 -15.14 2.54
N LEU A 67 -3.52 -15.06 3.84
CA LEU A 67 -4.13 -13.88 4.48
C LEU A 67 -3.23 -12.63 4.37
N PHE A 68 -1.95 -12.82 4.03
CA PHE A 68 -0.98 -11.78 3.72
C PHE A 68 -0.88 -11.55 2.21
N PHE A 69 -2.03 -11.55 1.54
CA PHE A 69 -2.21 -11.20 0.12
C PHE A 69 -1.59 -12.20 -0.85
N PHE A 70 -2.04 -13.46 -0.78
CA PHE A 70 -1.61 -14.54 -1.69
C PHE A 70 -0.10 -14.79 -1.64
N HIS A 71 0.48 -14.72 -0.44
CA HIS A 71 1.91 -14.82 -0.20
C HIS A 71 2.52 -16.08 -0.84
N HIS A 72 1.84 -17.24 -0.75
CA HIS A 72 2.33 -18.48 -1.38
C HIS A 72 2.30 -18.42 -2.91
N MET A 73 1.26 -17.82 -3.49
CA MET A 73 1.17 -17.65 -4.95
C MET A 73 2.33 -16.81 -5.47
N LEU A 74 2.62 -15.70 -4.79
CA LEU A 74 3.74 -14.82 -5.13
C LEU A 74 5.09 -15.53 -4.97
N ASP A 75 5.16 -16.52 -4.09
CA ASP A 75 6.38 -17.26 -3.81
C ASP A 75 6.69 -18.42 -4.73
N GLN A 76 5.78 -18.74 -5.65
CA GLN A 76 5.97 -19.81 -6.63
C GLN A 76 7.21 -19.60 -7.51
N PRO A 77 7.89 -20.69 -7.93
CA PRO A 77 9.07 -20.62 -8.79
C PRO A 77 8.85 -19.77 -10.05
N PHE A 78 7.67 -19.86 -10.66
CA PHE A 78 7.31 -19.08 -11.86
C PHE A 78 7.46 -17.56 -11.66
N VAL A 79 7.06 -17.03 -10.50
CA VAL A 79 7.17 -15.60 -10.19
C VAL A 79 8.63 -15.20 -10.00
N ARG A 80 9.42 -16.08 -9.37
CA ARG A 80 10.87 -15.88 -9.16
C ARG A 80 11.65 -15.88 -10.46
N GLU A 81 11.38 -16.83 -11.35
CA GLU A 81 12.02 -16.96 -12.66
C GLU A 81 11.70 -15.76 -13.56
N ASN A 82 10.51 -15.15 -13.39
CA ASN A 82 10.07 -13.97 -14.14
C ASN A 82 10.16 -12.67 -13.33
N PHE A 83 11.15 -12.58 -12.44
CA PHE A 83 11.34 -11.48 -11.48
C PHE A 83 11.07 -10.08 -12.06
N ILE A 84 11.74 -9.74 -13.16
CA ILE A 84 11.67 -8.38 -13.74
C ILE A 84 10.24 -8.06 -14.17
N VAL A 85 9.56 -9.02 -14.81
CA VAL A 85 8.20 -8.87 -15.30
C VAL A 85 7.26 -8.58 -14.14
N PHE A 86 7.33 -9.37 -13.07
CA PHE A 86 6.45 -9.19 -11.91
C PHE A 86 6.70 -7.89 -11.16
N VAL A 87 7.95 -7.42 -11.08
CA VAL A 87 8.25 -6.09 -10.52
C VAL A 87 7.60 -4.99 -11.36
N PHE A 88 7.74 -5.02 -12.69
CA PHE A 88 7.11 -4.01 -13.55
C PHE A 88 5.59 -4.08 -13.51
N LEU A 89 5.01 -5.28 -13.51
CA LEU A 89 3.56 -5.46 -13.39
C LEU A 89 3.04 -4.93 -12.05
N SER A 90 3.75 -5.17 -10.95
CA SER A 90 3.32 -4.74 -9.63
C SER A 90 3.44 -3.23 -9.46
N LEU A 91 4.48 -2.61 -10.01
CA LEU A 91 4.62 -1.15 -10.08
C LEU A 91 3.58 -0.51 -11.01
N ALA A 92 3.27 -1.15 -12.15
CA ALA A 92 2.21 -0.69 -13.04
C ALA A 92 0.83 -0.76 -12.35
N ALA A 93 0.53 -1.85 -11.64
CA ALA A 93 -0.69 -1.99 -10.86
C ALA A 93 -0.79 -0.93 -9.74
N LEU A 94 0.32 -0.64 -9.06
CA LEU A 94 0.40 0.44 -8.08
C LEU A 94 0.11 1.80 -8.74
N GLY A 95 0.77 2.11 -9.86
CA GLY A 95 0.58 3.36 -10.59
C GLY A 95 -0.86 3.55 -11.07
N VAL A 96 -1.46 2.51 -11.66
CA VAL A 96 -2.87 2.51 -12.05
C VAL A 96 -3.78 2.75 -10.85
N SER A 97 -3.49 2.12 -9.70
CA SER A 97 -4.28 2.31 -8.48
C SER A 97 -4.24 3.76 -7.99
N PHE A 98 -3.09 4.43 -8.05
CA PHE A 98 -2.98 5.85 -7.71
C PHE A 98 -3.71 6.76 -8.71
N LEU A 99 -3.55 6.53 -10.02
CA LEU A 99 -4.25 7.30 -11.04
C LEU A 99 -5.77 7.20 -10.86
N LEU A 100 -6.25 5.99 -10.61
CA LEU A 100 -7.65 5.70 -10.34
C LEU A 100 -8.11 6.39 -9.03
N TYR A 101 -7.31 6.34 -7.97
CA TYR A 101 -7.58 7.03 -6.71
C TYR A 101 -7.69 8.55 -6.91
N ASP A 102 -6.72 9.18 -7.58
CA ASP A 102 -6.68 10.61 -7.82
C ASP A 102 -7.82 11.07 -8.73
N TRP A 103 -8.13 10.30 -9.78
CA TRP A 103 -9.28 10.57 -10.64
C TRP A 103 -10.59 10.62 -9.84
N ARG A 104 -10.75 9.72 -8.86
CA ARG A 104 -11.98 9.59 -8.07
C ARG A 104 -12.07 10.55 -6.88
N PHE A 105 -10.93 10.88 -6.27
CA PHE A 105 -10.85 11.60 -4.99
C PHE A 105 -10.02 12.89 -5.02
N GLY A 106 -9.08 13.05 -5.95
CA GLY A 106 -8.18 14.20 -6.03
C GLY A 106 -8.89 15.54 -6.26
N GLN A 107 -10.06 15.52 -6.90
CA GLN A 107 -10.93 16.70 -7.07
C GLN A 107 -11.57 17.20 -5.75
N ARG A 108 -11.45 16.46 -4.64
CA ARG A 108 -12.09 16.78 -3.35
C ARG A 108 -11.14 17.37 -2.31
N THR A 109 -9.85 17.44 -2.60
CA THR A 109 -8.87 18.11 -1.75
C THR A 109 -9.05 19.61 -1.95
N PRO A 110 -9.56 20.37 -0.96
CA PRO A 110 -9.58 21.82 -1.09
C PRO A 110 -8.15 22.30 -1.33
N PRO A 111 -7.92 23.26 -2.24
CA PRO A 111 -6.61 23.87 -2.37
C PRO A 111 -6.19 24.33 -0.97
N VAL A 112 -4.95 24.01 -0.58
CA VAL A 112 -4.36 24.58 0.62
C VAL A 112 -4.44 26.09 0.41
N ARG A 113 -5.41 26.75 1.03
CA ARG A 113 -5.35 28.19 1.17
C ARG A 113 -4.12 28.40 2.01
N LEU A 114 -3.05 28.87 1.36
CA LEU A 114 -1.97 29.55 2.06
C LEU A 114 -2.66 30.41 3.11
N PHE A 115 -2.42 30.12 4.38
CA PHE A 115 -2.89 30.96 5.47
C PHE A 115 -2.60 32.39 5.03
N GLY A 116 -3.65 33.23 5.00
CA GLY A 116 -3.56 34.58 4.49
C GLY A 116 -2.28 35.19 5.02
N SER A 117 -1.39 35.54 4.09
CA SER A 117 -0.14 36.21 4.41
C SER A 117 -0.46 37.32 5.41
N SER A 118 0.33 37.50 6.46
CA SER A 118 0.16 38.64 7.37
C SER A 118 0.29 40.01 6.66
N THR A 119 0.58 40.01 5.36
CA THR A 119 0.59 41.18 4.47
C THR A 119 -0.70 41.38 3.67
N ASP A 120 -1.72 40.53 3.83
CA ASP A 120 -2.99 40.74 3.14
C ASP A 120 -3.66 42.01 3.70
N PRO A 121 -3.87 43.06 2.89
CA PRO A 121 -4.37 44.33 3.40
C PRO A 121 -5.74 44.13 4.04
N SER A 122 -5.94 44.76 5.21
CA SER A 122 -7.23 44.72 5.89
C SER A 122 -8.31 45.21 4.95
N ARG A 123 -9.29 44.34 4.67
CA ARG A 123 -10.47 44.69 3.90
C ARG A 123 -11.25 45.71 4.72
N THR A 124 -10.99 46.99 4.49
CA THR A 124 -11.77 48.09 5.02
C THR A 124 -13.19 47.92 4.50
N LYS A 125 -14.13 47.69 5.43
CA LYS A 125 -15.56 47.81 5.12
C LYS A 125 -15.83 49.29 4.93
N SER A 126 -16.06 49.71 3.68
CA SER A 126 -16.74 50.97 3.40
C SER A 126 -18.22 50.75 3.66
N GLU A 127 -18.74 51.38 4.71
CA GLU A 127 -20.16 51.68 4.88
C GLU A 127 -20.60 52.77 3.90
#